data_AF-A0A9E2ZYN4-F1
#
_entry.id   AF-A0A9E2ZYN4-F1
#
_cell.length_a   1.000
_cell.length_b   1.000
_cell.length_c   1.000
_cell.angle_alpha   90.00
_cell.angle_beta   90.00
_cell.angle_gamma   90.00
#
_symmetry.space_group_name_H-M   'P 1'
#
loop_
_entity.id
_entity.type
_entity.pdbx_description
1 polymer ?
#
loop_
_entity_poly.entity_id
_entity_poly.type
_entity_poly.pdbx_seq_one_letter_code
_entity_poly.pdbx_strand_id
1 'polypeptide(L)'
;MSTVGSRSGLPRRAVITTIPAAAAASAAVLGTSGCTVQAARAAAPRRFFSEHQAAVVADATARIAPGPADDPAEAGHPGAREAAVAGYIDAMLGALGAPVPPIFAGGPWSNRHAAGPDHMASFLGLDPVTQIAWRGRLADTQQAYASGIATLDRLAGGDFTKAPAAKQDAILASKAASAFTSLLFEHTIEGLYANPEYGGNRGLAGWNDIGFPGDIQPRGYPSDQVERSDGRDPVDDTPIVADVLKFLGAV
;
A
#
# COMPACT_ATOMS: atom_id res chain seq x y z
N MET A 1 19.67 0.82 39.35
CA MET A 1 18.47 -0.04 39.25
C MET A 1 17.30 0.91 39.00
N SER A 2 17.11 1.47 37.80
CA SER A 2 16.74 0.88 36.51
C SER A 2 15.40 0.16 36.54
N THR A 3 14.33 0.88 36.18
CA THR A 3 13.20 0.33 35.43
C THR A 3 12.68 1.43 34.50
N VAL A 4 13.11 1.35 33.25
CA VAL A 4 12.64 2.14 32.11
C VAL A 4 11.24 1.64 31.76
N GLY A 5 10.24 2.53 31.81
CA GLY A 5 8.89 2.25 31.36
C GLY A 5 8.85 2.11 29.84
N SER A 6 8.46 0.92 29.38
CA SER A 6 8.19 0.61 27.99
C SER A 6 7.04 1.48 27.47
N ARG A 7 7.29 2.31 26.45
CA ARG A 7 6.23 2.97 25.68
C ARG A 7 5.78 1.97 24.60
N SER A 8 4.69 1.26 24.88
CA SER A 8 3.99 0.45 23.89
C SER A 8 3.35 1.37 22.84
N GLY A 9 3.88 1.38 21.63
CA GLY A 9 3.15 1.88 20.46
C GLY A 9 1.92 0.99 20.24
N LEU A 10 0.76 1.60 20.03
CA LEU A 10 -0.47 0.86 19.75
C LEU A 10 -0.40 0.31 18.33
N PRO A 11 -0.58 -1.01 18.13
CA PRO A 11 -0.70 -1.58 16.78
C PRO A 11 -2.01 -1.10 16.14
N ARG A 12 -2.08 -1.01 14.82
CA ARG A 12 -3.28 -0.52 14.08
C ARG A 12 -4.58 -1.21 14.46
N ARG A 13 -4.50 -2.48 14.87
CA ARG A 13 -5.65 -3.26 15.36
C ARG A 13 -6.13 -2.90 16.76
N ALA A 14 -5.42 -2.08 17.54
CA ALA A 14 -5.91 -1.58 18.83
C ALA A 14 -7.02 -0.52 18.69
N VAL A 15 -7.36 -0.12 17.46
CA VAL A 15 -8.54 0.70 17.14
C VAL A 15 -9.73 -0.16 16.68
N ILE A 16 -9.60 -1.49 16.55
CA ILE A 16 -10.71 -2.41 16.29
C ILE A 16 -10.65 -3.60 17.26
N THR A 17 -11.39 -3.40 18.36
CA THR A 17 -11.98 -4.39 19.29
C THR A 17 -11.14 -5.56 19.83
N THR A 18 -10.98 -5.52 21.16
CA THR A 18 -10.65 -6.63 22.05
C THR A 18 -11.94 -7.25 22.59
N ILE A 19 -12.20 -8.56 22.43
CA ILE A 19 -12.94 -9.45 23.36
C ILE A 19 -12.46 -10.91 23.11
N PRO A 20 -12.29 -11.77 24.14
CA PRO A 20 -11.57 -13.05 24.04
C PRO A 20 -12.48 -14.23 23.73
N ALA A 21 -11.95 -15.26 23.06
CA ALA A 21 -12.47 -16.63 23.17
C ALA A 21 -11.37 -17.66 22.90
N ALA A 22 -11.15 -18.50 23.90
CA ALA A 22 -10.28 -19.67 23.86
C ALA A 22 -10.97 -20.84 23.15
N ALA A 23 -10.21 -21.62 22.37
CA ALA A 23 -10.36 -23.07 22.26
C ALA A 23 -9.15 -23.67 21.53
N ALA A 24 -8.54 -24.68 22.17
CA ALA A 24 -7.44 -25.47 21.67
C ALA A 24 -7.91 -26.55 20.68
N ALA A 25 -7.08 -26.87 19.69
CA ALA A 25 -6.99 -28.22 19.13
C ALA A 25 -5.60 -28.41 18.49
N SER A 26 -4.81 -29.27 19.11
CA SER A 26 -3.54 -29.78 18.56
C SER A 26 -3.82 -30.81 17.47
N ALA A 27 -3.15 -30.69 16.33
CA ALA A 27 -2.93 -31.79 15.41
C ALA A 27 -1.51 -31.71 14.86
N ALA A 28 -0.63 -32.57 15.37
CA ALA A 28 0.70 -32.81 14.83
C ALA A 28 0.61 -33.82 13.69
N VAL A 29 1.07 -33.47 12.49
CA VAL A 29 1.50 -34.43 11.46
C VAL A 29 2.67 -33.85 10.66
N LEU A 30 3.86 -34.39 10.96
CA LEU A 30 4.93 -34.85 10.07
C LEU A 30 5.30 -34.00 8.83
N GLY A 31 6.40 -33.26 8.99
CA GLY A 31 7.60 -33.37 8.15
C GLY A 31 7.44 -33.41 6.64
N THR A 32 7.63 -32.25 6.00
CA THR A 32 8.36 -32.18 4.74
C THR A 32 9.37 -31.05 4.84
N SER A 33 10.65 -31.41 4.80
CA SER A 33 11.77 -30.51 4.53
C SER A 33 11.60 -29.90 3.15
N GLY A 34 10.83 -28.83 3.07
CA GLY A 34 10.79 -27.96 1.91
C GLY A 34 11.94 -26.97 2.02
N CYS A 35 13.07 -27.30 1.40
CA CYS A 35 14.08 -26.31 1.06
C CYS A 35 13.46 -25.38 0.00
N THR A 36 12.60 -24.45 0.40
CA THR A 36 12.26 -23.30 -0.45
C THR A 36 13.28 -22.25 -0.12
N VAL A 37 14.37 -22.29 -0.88
CA VAL A 37 15.21 -21.12 -1.17
C VAL A 37 14.24 -19.97 -1.42
N GLN A 38 14.18 -19.02 -0.48
CA GLN A 38 13.60 -17.71 -0.69
C GLN A 38 14.42 -17.14 -1.84
N ALA A 39 14.00 -17.39 -3.09
CA ALA A 39 14.61 -16.80 -4.24
C ALA A 39 14.51 -15.29 -3.98
N ALA A 40 15.66 -14.66 -3.79
CA ALA A 40 15.76 -13.21 -3.82
C ALA A 40 15.27 -12.82 -5.21
N ARG A 41 13.96 -12.58 -5.32
CA ARG A 41 13.28 -12.19 -6.54
C ARG A 41 13.89 -10.85 -6.91
N ALA A 42 14.66 -10.83 -7.99
CA ALA A 42 15.33 -9.63 -8.47
C ALA A 42 14.31 -8.49 -8.56
N ALA A 43 14.60 -7.37 -7.89
CA ALA A 43 13.81 -6.17 -8.02
C ALA A 43 13.72 -5.81 -9.50
N ALA A 44 12.53 -5.46 -9.98
CA ALA A 44 12.36 -4.96 -11.35
C ALA A 44 13.35 -3.82 -11.62
N PRO A 45 13.89 -3.69 -12.85
CA PRO A 45 14.82 -2.63 -13.17
C PRO A 45 14.17 -1.27 -12.92
N ARG A 46 14.88 -0.41 -12.16
CA ARG A 46 14.46 0.96 -11.87
C ARG A 46 14.33 1.77 -13.16
N ARG A 47 13.28 2.58 -13.26
CA ARG A 47 12.93 3.37 -14.44
C ARG A 47 13.14 4.87 -14.24
N PHE A 48 12.91 5.37 -13.03
CA PHE A 48 12.98 6.81 -12.74
C PHE A 48 13.97 7.11 -11.61
N PHE A 49 13.85 6.43 -10.48
CA PHE A 49 14.65 6.73 -9.31
C PHE A 49 16.09 6.24 -9.44
N SER A 50 17.01 7.00 -8.84
CA SER A 50 18.31 6.47 -8.43
C SER A 50 18.13 5.41 -7.34
N GLU A 51 19.20 4.65 -7.05
CA GLU A 51 19.17 3.65 -5.96
C GLU A 51 18.81 4.27 -4.61
N HIS A 52 19.42 5.42 -4.27
CA HIS A 52 19.13 6.15 -3.04
C HIS A 52 17.68 6.65 -2.98
N GLN A 53 17.19 7.28 -4.06
CA GLN A 53 15.82 7.76 -4.11
C GLN A 53 14.80 6.63 -3.93
N ALA A 54 15.04 5.47 -4.58
CA ALA A 54 14.19 4.30 -4.42
C ALA A 54 14.20 3.77 -2.97
N ALA A 55 15.36 3.79 -2.30
CA ALA A 55 15.47 3.39 -0.90
C ALA A 55 14.71 4.35 0.04
N VAL A 56 14.82 5.67 -0.17
CA VAL A 56 14.06 6.67 0.61
C VAL A 56 12.56 6.47 0.42
N VAL A 57 12.09 6.28 -0.81
CA VAL A 57 10.66 6.03 -1.09
C VAL A 57 10.21 4.70 -0.48
N ALA A 58 11.01 3.64 -0.57
CA ALA A 58 10.69 2.36 0.05
C ALA A 58 10.55 2.48 1.58
N ASP A 59 11.48 3.18 2.25
CA ASP A 59 11.42 3.37 3.69
C ASP A 59 10.25 4.28 4.10
N ALA A 60 10.04 5.39 3.39
CA ALA A 60 8.96 6.32 3.71
C ALA A 60 7.57 5.70 3.50
N THR A 61 7.36 4.93 2.43
CA THR A 61 6.11 4.19 2.20
C THR A 61 5.92 3.07 3.21
N ALA A 62 7.00 2.42 3.65
CA ALA A 62 6.95 1.42 4.74
C ALA A 62 6.62 2.04 6.11
N ARG A 63 6.91 3.33 6.35
CA ARG A 63 6.38 4.04 7.54
C ARG A 63 4.88 4.34 7.40
N ILE A 64 4.41 4.64 6.18
CA ILE A 64 3.00 4.90 5.89
C ILE A 64 2.16 3.63 5.96
N ALA A 65 2.64 2.51 5.45
CA ALA A 65 1.97 1.21 5.49
C ALA A 65 2.99 0.11 5.83
N PRO A 66 3.37 -0.03 7.13
CA PRO A 66 4.24 -1.09 7.59
C PRO A 66 3.67 -2.47 7.30
N GLY A 67 4.57 -3.37 6.91
CA GLY A 67 4.31 -4.82 6.86
C GLY A 67 5.04 -5.55 7.99
N PRO A 68 5.04 -6.89 7.97
CA PRO A 68 5.62 -7.72 9.04
C PRO A 68 7.13 -7.52 9.22
N ALA A 69 7.85 -7.08 8.17
CA ALA A 69 9.27 -6.77 8.24
C ALA A 69 9.56 -5.41 8.90
N ASP A 70 8.58 -4.50 8.92
CA ASP A 70 8.72 -3.14 9.44
C ASP A 70 8.19 -3.02 10.88
N ASP A 71 7.11 -3.73 11.20
CA ASP A 71 6.51 -3.82 12.53
C ASP A 71 6.04 -5.26 12.81
N PRO A 72 6.57 -5.95 13.85
CA PRO A 72 6.13 -7.30 14.22
C PRO A 72 4.63 -7.41 14.53
N ALA A 73 3.96 -6.31 14.87
CA ALA A 73 2.52 -6.30 15.09
C ALA A 73 1.71 -6.51 13.80
N GLU A 74 2.32 -6.28 12.63
CA GLU A 74 1.73 -6.50 11.31
C GLU A 74 1.98 -7.94 10.79
N ALA A 75 2.28 -8.88 11.70
CA ALA A 75 2.42 -10.29 11.35
C ALA A 75 1.15 -10.82 10.66
N GLY A 76 1.29 -11.26 9.41
CA GLY A 76 0.19 -11.73 8.57
C GLY A 76 -0.49 -10.63 7.73
N HIS A 77 -0.10 -9.37 7.89
CA HIS A 77 -0.65 -8.21 7.20
C HIS A 77 0.42 -7.55 6.31
N PRO A 78 0.45 -7.81 4.99
CA PRO A 78 1.48 -7.28 4.10
C PRO A 78 1.39 -5.75 3.98
N GLY A 79 2.55 -5.08 3.95
CA GLY A 79 2.63 -3.63 3.82
C GLY A 79 3.17 -3.18 2.48
N ALA A 80 3.66 -1.94 2.45
CA ALA A 80 4.18 -1.29 1.25
C ALA A 80 5.34 -2.07 0.59
N ARG A 81 6.19 -2.73 1.39
CA ARG A 81 7.32 -3.51 0.89
C ARG A 81 6.86 -4.80 0.22
N GLU A 82 5.97 -5.54 0.87
CA GLU A 82 5.40 -6.79 0.36
C GLU A 82 4.61 -6.55 -0.92
N ALA A 83 3.82 -5.46 -0.97
CA ALA A 83 3.06 -5.04 -2.14
C ALA A 83 3.90 -4.36 -3.23
N ALA A 84 5.18 -4.06 -2.95
CA ALA A 84 6.12 -3.41 -3.86
C ALA A 84 5.72 -1.99 -4.32
N VAL A 85 5.13 -1.21 -3.42
CA VAL A 85 4.66 0.16 -3.65
C VAL A 85 5.75 1.06 -4.24
N ALA A 86 6.98 1.02 -3.74
CA ALA A 86 8.05 1.85 -4.29
C ALA A 86 8.35 1.53 -5.77
N GLY A 87 8.17 0.26 -6.18
CA GLY A 87 8.30 -0.16 -7.57
C GLY A 87 7.14 0.33 -8.45
N TYR A 88 5.91 0.35 -7.92
CA TYR A 88 4.75 0.98 -8.58
C TYR A 88 5.02 2.45 -8.86
N ILE A 89 5.44 3.20 -7.83
CA ILE A 89 5.74 4.63 -7.94
C ILE A 89 6.84 4.88 -8.98
N ASP A 90 7.94 4.12 -8.92
CA ASP A 90 9.03 4.22 -9.89
C ASP A 90 8.56 3.94 -11.33
N ALA A 91 7.73 2.90 -11.51
CA ALA A 91 7.21 2.52 -12.81
C ALA A 91 6.25 3.58 -13.39
N MET A 92 5.40 4.17 -12.54
CA MET A 92 4.49 5.25 -12.90
C MET A 92 5.26 6.52 -13.31
N LEU A 93 6.22 6.95 -12.48
CA LEU A 93 7.03 8.13 -12.77
C LEU A 93 7.88 7.95 -14.03
N GLY A 94 8.39 6.73 -14.25
CA GLY A 94 9.19 6.38 -15.42
C GLY A 94 8.37 5.87 -16.62
N ALA A 95 7.04 5.98 -16.61
CA ALA A 95 6.18 5.27 -17.57
C ALA A 95 6.52 5.59 -19.03
N LEU A 96 6.79 6.87 -19.35
CA LEU A 96 7.08 7.32 -20.71
C LEU A 96 8.47 6.90 -21.24
N GLY A 97 9.33 6.30 -20.40
CA GLY A 97 10.61 5.75 -20.82
C GLY A 97 10.52 4.39 -21.51
N ALA A 98 9.38 3.70 -21.40
CA ALA A 98 9.15 2.42 -22.06
C ALA A 98 8.69 2.61 -23.53
N PRO A 99 9.02 1.68 -24.45
CA PRO A 99 8.52 1.73 -25.84
C PRO A 99 6.99 1.77 -25.92
N VAL A 100 6.32 1.04 -25.02
CA VAL A 100 4.88 1.11 -24.77
C VAL A 100 4.70 1.52 -23.31
N PRO A 101 4.34 2.79 -23.04
CA PRO A 101 4.17 3.27 -21.66
C PRO A 101 3.04 2.52 -20.94
N PRO A 102 3.26 2.05 -19.69
CA PRO A 102 2.23 1.35 -18.93
C PRO A 102 1.22 2.33 -18.30
N ILE A 103 0.49 3.05 -19.16
CA ILE A 103 -0.50 4.06 -18.75
C ILE A 103 -1.91 3.49 -18.85
N PHE A 104 -2.28 2.98 -20.03
CA PHE A 104 -3.58 2.36 -20.25
C PHE A 104 -3.39 0.88 -20.54
N ALA A 105 -3.92 0.02 -19.68
CA ALA A 105 -3.99 -1.41 -19.95
C ALA A 105 -4.81 -1.69 -21.22
N GLY A 106 -4.51 -2.80 -21.90
CA GLY A 106 -5.08 -3.18 -23.19
C GLY A 106 -6.57 -3.51 -23.14
N GLY A 107 -7.14 -3.70 -21.95
CA GLY A 107 -8.56 -3.90 -21.75
C GLY A 107 -8.88 -4.17 -20.28
N PRO A 108 -10.17 -4.31 -19.92
CA PRO A 108 -10.61 -4.34 -18.52
C PRO A 108 -10.43 -5.70 -17.82
N TRP A 109 -9.89 -6.72 -18.49
CA TRP A 109 -9.83 -8.08 -17.96
C TRP A 109 -8.40 -8.62 -17.88
N SER A 110 -8.00 -9.12 -16.71
CA SER A 110 -6.79 -9.94 -16.55
C SER A 110 -7.07 -11.42 -16.76
N ASN A 111 -6.01 -12.25 -16.75
CA ASN A 111 -6.15 -13.71 -16.73
C ASN A 111 -6.77 -14.29 -15.45
N ARG A 112 -7.09 -13.47 -14.44
CA ARG A 112 -7.76 -13.91 -13.21
C ARG A 112 -9.26 -14.15 -13.42
N HIS A 113 -9.86 -13.64 -14.50
CA HIS A 113 -11.24 -14.00 -14.86
C HIS A 113 -11.35 -15.45 -15.40
N ALA A 114 -12.55 -16.03 -15.37
CA ALA A 114 -12.75 -17.47 -15.60
C ALA A 114 -12.40 -17.99 -17.00
N ALA A 115 -12.38 -17.13 -18.02
CA ALA A 115 -12.03 -17.49 -19.39
C ALA A 115 -11.76 -16.24 -20.22
N GLY A 116 -10.85 -16.33 -21.19
CA GLY A 116 -10.53 -15.24 -22.12
C GLY A 116 -9.04 -14.90 -22.14
N PRO A 117 -8.60 -14.08 -23.10
CA PRO A 117 -7.23 -13.59 -23.15
C PRO A 117 -6.96 -12.56 -22.04
N ASP A 118 -5.70 -12.45 -21.64
CA ASP A 118 -5.25 -11.45 -20.67
C ASP A 118 -5.06 -10.09 -21.37
N HIS A 119 -6.07 -9.23 -21.29
CA HIS A 119 -6.00 -7.89 -21.89
C HIS A 119 -5.19 -6.91 -21.04
N MET A 120 -5.10 -7.15 -19.72
CA MET A 120 -4.30 -6.34 -18.80
C MET A 120 -2.79 -6.64 -18.89
N ALA A 121 -2.39 -7.80 -19.42
CA ALA A 121 -0.98 -8.15 -19.65
C ALA A 121 -0.28 -7.29 -20.71
N SER A 122 -1.02 -6.53 -21.51
CA SER A 122 -0.48 -5.60 -22.51
C SER A 122 -0.99 -4.20 -22.29
N PHE A 123 -0.25 -3.20 -22.79
CA PHE A 123 -0.61 -1.79 -22.66
C PHE A 123 -0.84 -1.16 -24.03
N LEU A 124 -1.68 -0.13 -24.07
CA LEU A 124 -1.95 0.62 -25.28
C LEU A 124 -0.84 1.64 -25.53
N GLY A 125 -0.36 1.69 -26.77
CA GLY A 125 0.49 2.78 -27.23
C GLY A 125 -0.27 4.12 -27.17
N LEU A 126 0.45 5.19 -26.88
CA LEU A 126 -0.12 6.53 -26.86
C LEU A 126 0.10 7.21 -28.20
N ASP A 127 -0.92 7.92 -28.69
CA ASP A 127 -0.74 8.86 -29.78
C ASP A 127 0.13 10.05 -29.34
N PRO A 128 0.75 10.79 -30.27
CA PRO A 128 1.66 11.88 -29.92
C PRO A 128 1.05 12.98 -29.04
N VAL A 129 -0.23 13.32 -29.21
CA VAL A 129 -0.89 14.38 -28.43
C VAL A 129 -1.09 13.91 -27.00
N THR A 130 -1.59 12.69 -26.83
CA THR A 130 -1.72 12.07 -25.50
C THR A 130 -0.37 11.95 -24.81
N GLN A 131 0.69 11.58 -25.52
CA GLN A 131 2.03 11.50 -24.97
C GLN A 131 2.57 12.87 -24.47
N ILE A 132 2.28 13.96 -25.18
CA ILE A 132 2.65 15.33 -24.75
C ILE A 132 1.91 15.70 -23.46
N ALA A 133 0.60 15.44 -23.40
CA ALA A 133 -0.21 15.74 -22.22
C ALA A 133 0.28 14.98 -20.97
N TRP A 134 0.59 13.68 -21.13
CA TRP A 134 1.15 12.86 -20.04
C TRP A 134 2.54 13.31 -19.60
N ARG A 135 3.37 13.81 -20.52
CA ARG A 135 4.69 14.34 -20.17
C ARG A 135 4.59 15.53 -19.23
N GLY A 136 3.66 16.45 -19.49
CA GLY A 136 3.39 17.57 -18.60
C GLY A 136 2.94 17.11 -17.21
N ARG A 137 1.95 16.21 -17.16
CA ARG A 137 1.43 15.66 -15.89
C ARG A 137 2.51 14.95 -15.06
N LEU A 138 3.35 14.15 -15.72
CA LEU A 138 4.42 13.42 -15.04
C LEU A 138 5.55 14.36 -14.59
N ALA A 139 5.88 15.41 -15.35
CA ALA A 139 6.96 16.33 -14.99
C ALA A 139 6.75 16.97 -13.60
N ASP A 140 5.53 17.46 -13.32
CA ASP A 140 5.19 18.07 -12.02
C ASP A 140 5.30 17.04 -10.89
N THR A 141 4.82 15.81 -11.13
CA THR A 141 4.88 14.73 -10.14
C THR A 141 6.32 14.28 -9.89
N GLN A 142 7.12 14.12 -10.94
CA GLN A 142 8.55 13.80 -10.87
C GLN A 142 9.31 14.87 -10.09
N GLN A 143 9.02 16.14 -10.32
CA GLN A 143 9.63 17.24 -9.57
C GLN A 143 9.22 17.20 -8.09
N ALA A 144 7.94 16.95 -7.79
CA ALA A 144 7.46 16.81 -6.42
C ALA A 144 8.19 15.68 -5.67
N TYR A 145 8.44 14.54 -6.33
CA TYR A 145 9.24 13.46 -5.77
C TYR A 145 10.71 13.84 -5.56
N ALA A 146 11.35 14.47 -6.54
CA ALA A 146 12.74 14.90 -6.40
C ALA A 146 12.92 15.88 -5.22
N SER A 147 12.06 16.91 -5.14
CA SER A 147 12.07 17.89 -4.05
C SER A 147 11.65 17.31 -2.71
N GLY A 148 10.68 16.38 -2.71
CA GLY A 148 10.20 15.67 -1.53
C GLY A 148 11.28 14.81 -0.90
N ILE A 149 11.93 13.95 -1.68
CA ILE A 149 13.04 13.09 -1.24
C ILE A 149 14.19 13.94 -0.68
N ALA A 150 14.60 14.99 -1.40
CA ALA A 150 15.64 15.92 -0.91
C ALA A 150 15.23 16.61 0.41
N THR A 151 13.93 16.83 0.63
CA THR A 151 13.42 17.37 1.89
C THR A 151 13.51 16.36 3.03
N LEU A 152 13.13 15.10 2.79
CA LEU A 152 13.27 14.02 3.77
C LEU A 152 14.74 13.84 4.18
N ASP A 153 15.65 13.78 3.22
CA ASP A 153 17.09 13.65 3.45
C ASP A 153 17.64 14.81 4.28
N ARG A 154 17.31 16.06 3.89
CA ARG A 154 17.74 17.25 4.64
C ARG A 154 17.25 17.24 6.08
N LEU A 155 15.98 16.88 6.32
CA LEU A 155 15.42 16.81 7.68
C LEU A 155 16.01 15.65 8.49
N ALA A 156 16.47 14.58 7.82
CA ALA A 156 17.19 13.48 8.43
C ALA A 156 18.65 13.83 8.77
N GLY A 157 19.21 14.88 8.18
CA GLY A 157 20.61 15.29 8.33
C GLY A 157 21.53 14.73 7.24
N GLY A 158 20.98 14.30 6.11
CA GLY A 158 21.73 13.89 4.92
C GLY A 158 21.11 12.69 4.20
N ASP A 159 20.73 11.66 4.96
CA ASP A 159 20.19 10.40 4.42
C ASP A 159 19.02 9.92 5.30
N PHE A 160 17.81 9.96 4.73
CA PHE A 160 16.59 9.54 5.42
C PHE A 160 16.61 8.06 5.81
N THR A 161 17.25 7.19 5.02
CA THR A 161 17.31 5.74 5.28
C THR A 161 18.17 5.39 6.49
N LYS A 162 19.05 6.30 6.93
CA LYS A 162 19.90 6.13 8.13
C LYS A 162 19.26 6.69 9.39
N ALA A 163 18.17 7.43 9.27
CA ALA A 163 17.45 7.94 10.43
C ALA A 163 16.77 6.79 11.18
N PRO A 164 16.78 6.78 12.53
CA PRO A 164 15.98 5.84 13.29
C PRO A 164 14.49 5.95 12.94
N ALA A 165 13.73 4.86 13.02
CA ALA A 165 12.31 4.81 12.66
C ALA A 165 11.48 5.95 13.30
N ALA A 166 11.66 6.21 14.59
CA ALA A 166 10.97 7.30 15.28
C ALA A 166 11.30 8.70 14.72
N LYS A 167 12.51 8.90 14.19
CA LYS A 167 12.90 10.14 13.51
C LYS A 167 12.29 10.21 12.11
N GLN A 168 12.24 9.10 11.38
CA GLN A 168 11.55 9.03 10.08
C GLN A 168 10.07 9.40 10.23
N ASP A 169 9.39 8.85 11.25
CA ASP A 169 7.99 9.19 11.56
C ASP A 169 7.81 10.68 11.87
N ALA A 170 8.68 11.24 12.72
CA ALA A 170 8.61 12.65 13.07
C ALA A 170 8.84 13.58 11.86
N ILE A 171 9.71 13.17 10.92
CA ILE A 171 9.95 13.91 9.67
C ILE A 171 8.70 13.85 8.78
N LEU A 172 8.12 12.67 8.57
CA LEU A 172 6.92 12.51 7.74
C LEU A 172 5.71 13.24 8.34
N ALA A 173 5.60 13.29 9.67
CA ALA A 173 4.56 14.05 10.36
C ALA A 173 4.82 15.58 10.40
N SER A 174 5.98 16.05 9.93
CA SER A 174 6.34 17.47 10.02
C SER A 174 5.62 18.34 8.98
N LYS A 175 5.33 19.59 9.34
CA LYS A 175 4.79 20.59 8.39
C LYS A 175 5.70 20.82 7.18
N ALA A 176 7.01 20.65 7.33
CA ALA A 176 7.96 20.84 6.26
C ALA A 176 7.86 19.75 5.17
N ALA A 177 7.40 18.55 5.53
CA ALA A 177 7.24 17.43 4.61
C ALA A 177 5.77 17.15 4.25
N SER A 178 4.80 17.88 4.79
CA SER A 178 3.38 17.51 4.75
C SER A 178 2.81 17.40 3.34
N ALA A 179 3.18 18.32 2.44
CA ALA A 179 2.72 18.28 1.04
C ALA A 179 3.22 17.01 0.32
N PHE A 180 4.51 16.70 0.47
CA PHE A 180 5.07 15.48 -0.11
C PHE A 180 4.54 14.21 0.56
N THR A 181 4.35 14.23 1.88
CA THR A 181 3.81 13.08 2.62
C THR A 181 2.37 12.79 2.21
N SER A 182 1.57 13.81 1.91
CA SER A 182 0.20 13.63 1.37
C SER A 182 0.22 12.96 0.01
N LEU A 183 1.07 13.43 -0.91
CA LEU A 183 1.26 12.82 -2.23
C LEU A 183 1.79 11.37 -2.13
N LEU A 184 2.72 11.14 -1.20
CA LEU A 184 3.29 9.81 -0.97
C LEU A 184 2.25 8.86 -0.38
N PHE A 185 1.39 9.34 0.52
CA PHE A 185 0.29 8.57 1.08
C PHE A 185 -0.67 8.11 -0.03
N GLU A 186 -1.12 9.02 -0.88
CA GLU A 186 -2.00 8.71 -2.03
C GLU A 186 -1.41 7.58 -2.89
N HIS A 187 -0.18 7.76 -3.37
CA HIS A 187 0.47 6.73 -4.18
C HIS A 187 0.82 5.45 -3.41
N THR A 188 0.93 5.50 -2.08
CA THR A 188 1.09 4.30 -1.26
C THR A 188 -0.17 3.46 -1.27
N ILE A 189 -1.33 4.10 -1.09
CA ILE A 189 -2.62 3.44 -1.14
C ILE A 189 -2.89 2.90 -2.55
N GLU A 190 -2.63 3.70 -3.59
CA GLU A 190 -2.70 3.21 -4.97
C GLU A 190 -1.78 2.01 -5.18
N GLY A 191 -0.52 2.10 -4.78
CA GLY A 191 0.44 1.01 -4.92
C GLY A 191 0.07 -0.24 -4.15
N LEU A 192 -0.72 -0.15 -3.06
CA LEU A 192 -1.20 -1.30 -2.30
C LEU A 192 -2.38 -1.99 -2.97
N TYR A 193 -3.28 -1.23 -3.58
CA TYR A 193 -4.60 -1.72 -4.00
C TYR A 193 -4.88 -1.61 -5.50
N ALA A 194 -3.95 -1.08 -6.29
CA ALA A 194 -4.06 -1.05 -7.74
C ALA A 194 -4.02 -2.47 -8.34
N ASN A 195 -4.37 -2.53 -9.62
CA ASN A 195 -4.15 -3.73 -10.44
C ASN A 195 -2.64 -4.07 -10.47
N PRO A 196 -2.24 -5.31 -10.18
CA PRO A 196 -0.84 -5.70 -10.05
C PRO A 196 -0.04 -5.54 -11.35
N GLU A 197 -0.71 -5.46 -12.50
CA GLU A 197 -0.10 -5.21 -13.81
C GLU A 197 0.62 -3.85 -13.89
N TYR A 198 0.26 -2.88 -13.04
CA TYR A 198 0.95 -1.61 -12.90
C TYR A 198 2.19 -1.68 -11.99
N GLY A 199 2.50 -2.84 -11.40
CA GLY A 199 3.72 -3.13 -10.65
C GLY A 199 3.62 -3.02 -9.13
N GLY A 200 2.50 -2.48 -8.63
CA GLY A 200 2.10 -2.50 -7.22
C GLY A 200 1.30 -3.76 -6.87
N ASN A 201 0.71 -3.79 -5.68
CA ASN A 201 -0.15 -4.85 -5.17
C ASN A 201 0.40 -6.25 -5.50
N ARG A 202 1.72 -6.39 -5.37
CA ARG A 202 2.44 -7.55 -5.91
C ARG A 202 1.93 -8.82 -5.25
N GLY A 203 1.62 -9.81 -6.07
CA GLY A 203 1.07 -11.07 -5.57
C GLY A 203 -0.30 -10.91 -4.92
N LEU A 204 -1.04 -9.84 -5.28
CA LEU A 204 -2.35 -9.50 -4.73
C LEU A 204 -2.28 -9.19 -3.23
N ALA A 205 -1.14 -8.71 -2.74
CA ALA A 205 -0.88 -8.50 -1.31
C ALA A 205 -1.97 -7.66 -0.63
N GLY A 206 -2.25 -6.46 -1.14
CA GLY A 206 -3.26 -5.57 -0.56
C GLY A 206 -4.67 -6.12 -0.75
N TRP A 207 -4.97 -6.72 -1.91
CA TRP A 207 -6.28 -7.33 -2.16
C TRP A 207 -6.57 -8.49 -1.20
N ASN A 208 -5.61 -9.38 -1.00
CA ASN A 208 -5.75 -10.50 -0.07
C ASN A 208 -5.91 -10.03 1.38
N ASP A 209 -5.18 -8.99 1.78
CA ASP A 209 -5.24 -8.44 3.14
C ASP A 209 -6.63 -7.88 3.47
N ILE A 210 -7.26 -7.18 2.52
CA ILE A 210 -8.62 -6.64 2.69
C ILE A 210 -9.73 -7.64 2.30
N GLY A 211 -9.38 -8.87 1.91
CA GLY A 211 -10.33 -9.88 1.47
C GLY A 211 -11.00 -9.59 0.13
N PHE A 212 -10.45 -8.69 -0.69
CA PHE A 212 -10.93 -8.43 -2.04
C PHE A 212 -10.50 -9.57 -2.98
N PRO A 213 -11.43 -10.31 -3.61
CA PRO A 213 -11.10 -11.45 -4.46
C PRO A 213 -10.45 -11.08 -5.80
N GLY A 214 -10.30 -9.78 -6.08
CA GLY A 214 -9.81 -9.26 -7.35
C GLY A 214 -10.88 -9.20 -8.43
N ASP A 215 -10.44 -9.13 -9.68
CA ASP A 215 -11.27 -9.13 -10.90
C ASP A 215 -11.81 -10.52 -11.29
N ILE A 216 -11.91 -11.43 -10.31
CA ILE A 216 -12.47 -12.76 -10.44
C ILE A 216 -14.01 -12.65 -10.41
N GLN A 217 -14.64 -12.56 -11.60
CA GLN A 217 -16.11 -12.46 -11.74
C GLN A 217 -16.96 -13.75 -11.88
N PRO A 218 -16.48 -15.01 -11.78
CA PRO A 218 -17.34 -16.19 -11.99
C PRO A 218 -18.43 -16.38 -10.94
N ARG A 219 -18.33 -15.71 -9.79
CA ARG A 219 -19.42 -15.64 -8.81
C ARG A 219 -19.87 -14.19 -8.76
N GLY A 220 -20.89 -13.82 -9.53
CA GLY A 220 -21.68 -12.65 -9.12
C GLY A 220 -22.07 -12.79 -7.64
N TYR A 221 -22.27 -11.69 -6.94
CA TYR A 221 -22.79 -11.77 -5.58
C TYR A 221 -24.22 -12.33 -5.65
N PRO A 222 -24.53 -13.45 -4.99
CA PRO A 222 -25.92 -13.89 -4.88
C PRO A 222 -26.72 -12.81 -4.15
N SER A 223 -28.03 -12.72 -4.40
CA SER A 223 -28.89 -11.68 -3.83
C SER A 223 -28.76 -11.60 -2.31
N ASP A 224 -28.56 -12.74 -1.63
CA ASP A 224 -28.35 -12.78 -0.20
C ASP A 224 -27.00 -12.18 0.25
N GLN A 225 -25.95 -12.19 -0.56
CA GLN A 225 -24.70 -11.48 -0.25
C GLN A 225 -24.80 -9.97 -0.51
N VAL A 226 -25.67 -9.55 -1.43
CA VAL A 226 -25.94 -8.12 -1.69
C VAL A 226 -26.89 -7.54 -0.65
N GLU A 227 -27.85 -8.33 -0.18
CA GLU A 227 -28.91 -7.90 0.76
C GLU A 227 -28.52 -8.09 2.23
N ARG A 228 -27.56 -8.97 2.54
CA ARG A 228 -27.01 -9.08 3.90
C ARG A 228 -26.12 -7.88 4.18
N SER A 229 -26.71 -6.87 4.81
CA SER A 229 -25.96 -5.93 5.64
C SER A 229 -25.10 -6.73 6.62
N ASP A 230 -23.83 -6.34 6.78
CA ASP A 230 -22.90 -6.79 7.81
C ASP A 230 -23.34 -6.40 9.25
N GLY A 231 -24.53 -5.81 9.36
CA GLY A 231 -25.13 -5.31 10.57
C GLY A 231 -25.12 -3.79 10.58
N ARG A 232 -25.82 -3.22 11.56
CA ARG A 232 -25.58 -1.82 11.91
C ARG A 232 -24.22 -1.79 12.59
N ASP A 233 -23.28 -0.98 12.09
CA ASP A 233 -22.07 -0.68 12.85
C ASP A 233 -22.49 -0.27 14.26
N PRO A 234 -22.01 -0.94 15.32
CA PRO A 234 -22.29 -0.52 16.67
C PRO A 234 -21.71 0.89 16.83
N VAL A 235 -22.61 1.87 16.90
CA VAL A 235 -22.21 3.24 17.21
C VAL A 235 -21.98 3.27 18.71
N ASP A 236 -20.73 3.36 19.13
CA ASP A 236 -20.43 3.64 20.54
C ASP A 236 -21.06 4.99 20.91
N ASP A 237 -21.81 5.04 22.02
CA ASP A 237 -22.40 6.26 22.59
C ASP A 237 -21.28 7.16 23.15
N THR A 238 -20.51 7.74 22.24
CA THR A 238 -19.48 8.72 22.54
C THR A 238 -20.10 10.12 22.58
N PRO A 239 -19.47 11.07 23.28
CA PRO A 239 -19.93 12.46 23.28
C PRO A 239 -20.06 13.06 21.88
N ILE A 240 -19.21 12.64 20.94
CA ILE A 240 -19.26 13.07 19.54
C ILE A 240 -20.54 12.58 18.85
N VAL A 241 -20.92 11.31 19.08
CA VAL A 241 -22.15 10.73 18.52
C VAL A 241 -23.38 11.45 19.08
N ALA A 242 -23.38 11.75 20.38
CA ALA A 242 -24.47 12.49 21.02
C ALA A 242 -24.64 13.91 20.45
N ASP A 243 -23.53 14.63 20.23
CA ASP A 243 -23.56 15.97 19.64
C ASP A 243 -24.07 15.95 18.18
N VAL A 244 -23.67 14.93 17.40
CA VAL A 244 -24.14 14.74 16.03
C VAL A 244 -25.64 14.42 16.00
N LEU A 245 -26.14 13.54 16.86
CA LEU A 245 -27.56 13.20 16.94
C LEU A 245 -28.42 14.41 17.35
N LYS A 246 -27.92 15.24 18.27
CA LYS A 246 -28.55 16.50 18.66
C LYS A 246 -28.58 17.52 17.53
N PHE A 247 -27.49 17.65 16.78
CA PHE A 247 -27.44 18.50 15.59
C PHE A 247 -28.44 18.07 14.51
N LEU A 248 -28.62 16.76 14.32
CA LEU A 248 -29.54 16.20 13.33
C LEU A 248 -31.01 16.17 13.79
N GLY A 249 -31.31 16.58 15.02
CA GLY A 249 -32.67 16.59 15.57
C GLY A 249 -33.25 15.18 15.77
N ALA A 250 -32.38 14.17 15.92
CA ALA A 250 -32.77 12.77 16.08
C ALA A 250 -33.01 12.36 17.56
N VAL A 251 -33.03 13.34 18.47
CA VAL A 251 -33.27 13.19 19.93
C VAL A 251 -34.22 14.28 20.41
#